data_AF-A0A1G2R2F1-F1
#
_entry.id   AF-A0A1G2R2F1-F1
#
_cell.length_a   1.000
_cell.length_b   1.000
_cell.length_c   1.000
_cell.angle_alpha   90.00
_cell.angle_beta   90.00
_cell.angle_gamma   90.00
#
_symmetry.space_group_name_H-M   'P 1'
#
loop_
_entity.id
_entity.type
_entity.pdbx_description
1 polymer ?
#
loop_
_entity_poly.entity_id
_entity_poly.type
_entity_poly.pdbx_seq_one_letter_code
_entity_poly.pdbx_strand_id
1 'polypeptide(L)'
;MISFFNQNKKSPAAVSKESVKRIEQLEKKVLELSTRLEKLQLGMKKALVKVGVVRFNPFHETGGDQSFAIALLDEYNTGFVLMSHYMKDHNRVYAKPVVKGVSEYMLSEEEKEAMRKAMNPVRNSQE
;
A
#
# COMPACT_ATOMS: atom_id res chain seq x y z
N MET A 1 10.72 70.77 2.74
CA MET A 1 11.45 69.94 3.72
C MET A 1 10.65 68.65 3.91
N ILE A 2 10.94 67.63 3.11
CA ILE A 2 10.35 66.29 3.28
C ILE A 2 11.48 65.29 3.02
N SER A 3 11.99 64.69 4.09
CA SER A 3 12.99 63.63 4.05
C SER A 3 12.27 62.29 3.94
N PHE A 4 12.19 61.74 2.73
CA PHE A 4 11.85 60.34 2.49
C PHE A 4 13.08 59.66 1.90
N PHE A 5 13.96 59.09 2.72
CA PHE A 5 14.90 58.09 2.22
C PHE A 5 15.29 57.06 3.29
N ASN A 6 14.48 56.00 3.33
CA ASN A 6 14.91 54.61 3.30
C ASN A 6 15.69 54.02 4.51
N GLN A 7 14.95 53.70 5.58
CA GLN A 7 15.36 52.70 6.58
C GLN A 7 14.84 51.31 6.18
N ASN A 8 15.62 50.52 5.42
CA ASN A 8 15.62 49.02 5.47
C ASN A 8 16.42 48.29 4.36
N LYS A 9 17.43 48.89 3.73
CA LYS A 9 18.28 48.12 2.78
C LYS A 9 19.35 47.34 3.54
N LYS A 10 19.09 46.07 3.86
CA LYS A 10 20.13 45.11 4.28
C LYS A 10 21.27 45.14 3.25
N SER A 11 22.51 45.18 3.74
CA SER A 11 23.73 45.16 2.91
C SER A 11 23.72 43.94 1.95
N PRO A 12 24.15 44.08 0.68
CA PRO A 12 24.20 42.99 -0.30
C PRO A 12 24.93 41.73 0.20
N ALA A 13 25.98 41.90 1.00
CA ALA A 13 26.75 40.80 1.59
C ALA A 13 26.01 40.06 2.72
N ALA A 14 25.11 40.75 3.44
CA ALA A 14 24.27 40.13 4.46
C ALA A 14 23.14 39.30 3.82
N VAL A 15 22.58 39.79 2.70
CA VAL A 15 21.55 39.08 1.92
C VAL A 15 22.12 37.83 1.24
N SER A 16 23.37 37.88 0.75
CA SER A 16 24.02 36.70 0.16
C SER A 16 24.31 35.63 1.21
N LYS A 17 24.80 36.02 2.40
CA LYS A 17 25.09 35.10 3.50
C LYS A 17 23.83 34.41 4.06
N GLU A 18 22.71 35.15 4.14
CA GLU A 18 21.41 34.60 4.54
C GLU A 18 20.86 33.62 3.50
N SER A 19 21.03 33.92 2.22
CA SER A 19 20.64 33.04 1.11
C SER A 19 21.45 31.73 1.10
N VAL A 20 22.77 31.81 1.26
CA VAL A 20 23.64 30.61 1.34
C VAL A 20 23.22 29.71 2.50
N LYS A 21 23.00 30.29 3.69
CA LYS A 21 22.53 29.53 4.85
C LYS A 21 21.16 28.86 4.61
N ARG A 22 20.27 29.52 3.87
CA ARG A 22 18.96 28.96 3.51
C ARG A 22 19.08 27.81 2.51
N ILE A 23 20.01 27.90 1.57
CA ILE A 23 20.33 26.81 0.62
C ILE A 23 20.86 25.60 1.38
N GLU A 24 21.84 25.76 2.29
CA GLU A 24 22.37 24.67 3.12
C GLU A 24 21.27 23.99 3.96
N GLN A 25 20.34 24.78 4.51
CA GLN A 25 19.19 24.23 5.25
C GLN A 25 18.22 23.46 4.36
N LEU A 26 18.02 23.91 3.12
CA LEU A 26 17.18 23.22 2.14
C LEU A 26 17.83 21.91 1.71
N GLU A 27 19.13 21.91 1.42
CA GLU A 27 19.89 20.70 1.09
C GLU A 27 19.78 19.64 2.21
N LYS A 28 19.95 20.07 3.46
CA LYS A 28 19.77 19.17 4.61
C LYS A 28 18.35 18.60 4.70
N LYS A 29 17.32 19.43 4.47
CA LYS A 29 15.92 18.98 4.46
C LYS A 29 15.62 18.02 3.31
N VAL A 30 16.18 18.26 2.13
CA VAL A 30 16.04 17.36 0.98
C VAL A 30 16.64 16.00 1.32
N LEU A 31 17.85 15.96 1.89
CA LEU A 31 18.48 14.69 2.31
C LEU A 31 17.64 13.93 3.35
N GLU A 32 17.08 14.65 4.33
CA GLU A 32 16.22 14.06 5.34
C GLU A 32 14.92 13.49 4.74
N LEU A 33 14.28 14.24 3.83
CA LEU A 33 13.07 13.79 3.14
C LEU A 33 13.34 12.58 2.26
N SER A 34 14.45 12.55 1.51
CA SER A 34 14.86 11.40 0.72
C SER A 34 15.02 10.16 1.60
N THR A 35 15.70 10.29 2.74
CA THR A 35 15.88 9.19 3.69
C THR A 35 14.55 8.67 4.25
N ARG A 36 13.62 9.57 4.58
CA ARG A 36 12.27 9.19 5.05
C ARG A 36 11.47 8.49 3.96
N LEU A 37 11.59 8.94 2.72
CA LEU A 37 10.92 8.36 1.56
C LEU A 37 11.44 6.94 1.28
N GLU A 38 12.75 6.73 1.33
CA GLU A 38 13.35 5.40 1.20
C GLU A 38 12.83 4.42 2.28
N LYS A 39 12.74 4.88 3.53
CA LYS A 39 12.19 4.06 4.63
C LYS A 39 10.73 3.70 4.40
N LEU A 40 9.92 4.65 3.92
CA LEU A 40 8.51 4.40 3.58
C LEU A 40 8.40 3.39 2.43
N GLN A 41 9.16 3.56 1.36
CA GLN A 41 9.20 2.62 0.24
C GLN A 41 9.59 1.21 0.70
N LEU A 42 10.59 1.09 1.59
CA LEU A 42 11.00 -0.19 2.14
C LEU A 42 9.89 -0.83 2.99
N GLY A 43 9.16 -0.04 3.78
CA GLY A 43 8.01 -0.50 4.57
C GLY A 43 6.85 -0.95 3.69
N MET A 44 6.56 -0.23 2.61
CA MET A 44 5.48 -0.54 1.67
C MET A 44 5.66 -1.90 0.99
N LYS A 45 6.90 -2.35 0.76
CA LYS A 45 7.19 -3.67 0.16
C LYS A 45 6.61 -4.84 0.96
N LYS A 46 6.42 -4.68 2.28
CA LYS A 46 5.83 -5.68 3.19
C LYS A 46 4.36 -5.41 3.53
N ALA A 47 3.79 -4.30 3.06
CA ALA A 47 2.39 -4.01 3.27
C ALA A 47 1.53 -4.92 2.37
N LEU A 48 0.41 -5.42 2.91
CA LEU A 48 -0.54 -6.25 2.16
C LEU A 48 -1.36 -5.36 1.22
N VAL A 49 -0.83 -5.14 0.01
CA VAL A 49 -1.41 -4.24 -0.99
C VAL A 49 -2.04 -4.98 -2.17
N LYS A 50 -1.74 -6.27 -2.34
CA LYS A 50 -2.31 -7.11 -3.37
C LYS A 50 -3.54 -7.81 -2.82
N VAL A 51 -4.70 -7.55 -3.42
CA VAL A 51 -5.99 -8.07 -2.96
C VAL A 51 -6.68 -8.82 -4.08
N GLY A 52 -7.16 -10.03 -3.79
CA GLY A 52 -7.97 -10.82 -4.71
C GLY A 52 -9.19 -11.35 -3.97
N VAL A 53 -10.37 -11.17 -4.57
CA VAL A 53 -11.65 -11.58 -3.96
C VAL A 53 -12.41 -12.49 -4.90
N VAL A 54 -12.91 -13.59 -4.35
CA VAL A 54 -13.82 -14.52 -5.00
C VAL A 54 -15.02 -14.71 -4.09
N ARG A 55 -16.22 -14.50 -4.62
CA ARG A 55 -17.47 -14.87 -3.96
C ARG A 55 -18.04 -16.08 -4.69
N PHE A 56 -18.63 -16.99 -3.93
CA PHE A 56 -19.19 -18.21 -4.49
C PHE A 56 -20.35 -18.73 -3.62
N ASN A 57 -21.14 -19.62 -4.21
CA ASN A 57 -22.18 -20.34 -3.52
C ASN A 57 -21.88 -21.85 -3.52
N PRO A 58 -21.56 -22.46 -2.36
CA PRO A 58 -21.33 -23.90 -2.27
C PRO A 58 -22.61 -24.74 -2.40
N PHE A 59 -23.80 -24.14 -2.24
CA PHE A 59 -25.09 -24.81 -2.33
C PHE A 59 -25.92 -24.16 -3.44
N HIS A 60 -25.75 -24.64 -4.67
CA HIS A 60 -26.40 -24.15 -5.90
C HIS A 60 -27.94 -23.94 -5.81
N GLU A 61 -28.60 -24.45 -4.78
CA GLU A 61 -30.06 -24.48 -4.61
C GLU A 61 -30.61 -23.43 -3.62
N THR A 62 -29.81 -22.69 -2.85
CA THR A 62 -30.34 -21.70 -1.88
C THR A 62 -29.38 -20.52 -1.62
N GLY A 63 -29.90 -19.29 -1.75
CA GLY A 63 -29.21 -18.06 -1.33
C GLY A 63 -28.09 -17.57 -2.27
N GLY A 64 -27.76 -16.27 -2.21
CA GLY A 64 -26.70 -15.68 -3.04
C GLY A 64 -25.28 -16.13 -2.65
N ASP A 65 -24.25 -15.54 -3.27
CA ASP A 65 -22.83 -15.86 -3.01
C ASP A 65 -22.37 -15.42 -1.61
N GLN A 66 -22.74 -16.20 -0.59
CA GLN A 66 -22.47 -15.92 0.83
C GLN A 66 -21.12 -16.46 1.30
N SER A 67 -20.49 -17.36 0.54
CA SER A 67 -19.11 -17.80 0.79
C SER A 67 -18.12 -16.92 0.03
N PHE A 68 -16.90 -16.80 0.56
CA PHE A 68 -15.87 -15.99 -0.07
C PHE A 68 -14.45 -16.48 0.23
N ALA A 69 -13.55 -16.24 -0.71
CA ALA A 69 -12.11 -16.34 -0.54
C ALA A 69 -11.46 -14.98 -0.80
N ILE A 70 -10.59 -14.53 0.10
CA ILE A 70 -9.86 -13.27 0.00
C ILE A 70 -8.38 -13.56 0.18
N ALA A 71 -7.57 -13.26 -0.85
CA ALA A 71 -6.12 -13.27 -0.75
C ALA A 71 -5.61 -11.85 -0.46
N LEU A 72 -4.80 -11.72 0.59
CA LEU A 72 -4.12 -10.48 0.96
C LEU A 72 -2.62 -10.75 0.96
N LEU A 73 -1.90 -10.15 0.02
CA LEU A 73 -0.48 -10.41 -0.21
C LEU A 73 0.33 -9.10 -0.29
N ASP A 74 1.59 -9.16 0.07
CA ASP A 74 2.56 -8.09 -0.12
C ASP A 74 3.15 -8.06 -1.55
N GLU A 75 4.13 -7.19 -1.78
CA GLU A 75 4.82 -7.09 -3.08
C GLU A 75 5.49 -8.41 -3.48
N TYR A 76 5.94 -9.19 -2.50
CA TYR A 76 6.61 -10.48 -2.66
C TYR A 76 5.65 -11.68 -2.68
N ASN A 77 4.34 -11.45 -2.81
CA ASN A 77 3.31 -12.48 -2.78
C ASN A 77 3.28 -13.27 -1.45
N THR A 78 3.66 -12.64 -0.35
CA THR A 78 3.62 -13.21 1.00
C THR A 78 2.49 -12.57 1.79
N GLY A 79 1.77 -13.37 2.57
CA GLY A 79 0.58 -12.94 3.29
C GLY A 79 -0.29 -14.12 3.67
N PHE A 80 -1.59 -14.04 3.38
CA PHE A 80 -2.53 -15.12 3.67
C PHE A 80 -3.75 -15.11 2.75
N VAL A 81 -4.43 -16.25 2.70
CA VAL A 81 -5.78 -16.37 2.13
C VAL A 81 -6.76 -16.62 3.26
N LEU A 82 -7.81 -15.82 3.31
CA LEU A 82 -8.95 -15.97 4.20
C LEU A 82 -10.10 -16.61 3.44
N MET A 83 -10.62 -17.72 3.96
CA MET A 83 -11.78 -18.41 3.41
C MET A 83 -12.92 -18.36 4.43
N SER A 84 -14.10 -17.97 3.95
CA SER A 84 -15.37 -18.06 4.67
C SER A 84 -16.26 -19.03 3.92
N HIS A 85 -16.54 -20.15 4.56
CA HIS A 85 -17.42 -21.17 4.04
C HIS A 85 -18.72 -21.13 4.81
N TYR A 86 -19.75 -20.57 4.17
CA TYR A 86 -21.09 -20.50 4.73
C TYR A 86 -21.78 -21.86 4.63
N MET A 87 -22.32 -22.34 5.73
CA MET A 87 -23.24 -23.48 5.79
C MET A 87 -24.55 -23.02 6.43
N LYS A 88 -25.63 -23.76 6.19
CA LYS A 88 -26.99 -23.40 6.66
C LYS A 88 -27.06 -23.06 8.16
N ASP A 89 -26.33 -23.80 8.98
CA ASP A 89 -26.38 -23.69 10.45
C ASP A 89 -25.16 -22.97 11.06
N HIS A 90 -24.07 -22.82 10.31
CA HIS A 90 -22.84 -22.21 10.81
C HIS A 90 -21.95 -21.71 9.68
N ASN A 91 -21.09 -20.74 9.98
CA ASN A 91 -20.04 -20.28 9.08
C ASN A 91 -18.67 -20.69 9.64
N ARG A 92 -17.78 -21.18 8.77
CA ARG A 92 -16.39 -21.44 9.13
C ARG A 92 -15.49 -20.45 8.43
N VAL A 93 -14.70 -19.73 9.21
CA VAL A 93 -13.66 -18.83 8.70
C VAL A 93 -12.29 -19.37 9.10
N TYR A 94 -11.39 -19.50 8.14
CA TYR A 94 -10.02 -19.90 8.37
C TYR A 94 -9.06 -19.14 7.46
N ALA A 95 -7.82 -19.00 7.91
CA ALA A 95 -6.76 -18.37 7.16
C ALA A 95 -5.61 -19.35 6.92
N LYS A 96 -5.10 -19.37 5.69
CA LYS A 96 -3.93 -20.16 5.31
C LYS A 96 -2.79 -19.22 4.96
N PRO A 97 -1.60 -19.38 5.57
CA PRO A 97 -0.45 -18.55 5.25
C PRO A 97 0.01 -18.80 3.81
N VAL A 98 0.54 -17.75 3.18
CA VAL A 98 1.15 -17.80 1.86
C VAL A 98 2.54 -17.19 1.96
N VAL A 99 3.54 -17.92 1.47
CA VAL A 99 4.93 -17.47 1.38
C VAL A 99 5.35 -17.52 -0.08
N LYS A 100 5.75 -16.36 -0.62
CA LYS A 100 6.19 -16.23 -2.02
C LYS A 100 5.23 -16.86 -3.04
N GLY A 101 3.93 -16.72 -2.79
CA GLY A 101 2.86 -17.21 -3.64
C GLY A 101 2.51 -18.69 -3.48
N VAL A 102 3.07 -19.37 -2.47
CA VAL A 102 2.78 -20.78 -2.18
C VAL A 102 2.24 -20.91 -0.76
N SER A 103 1.20 -21.71 -0.57
CA SER A 103 0.75 -22.12 0.76
C SER A 103 1.26 -23.51 1.08
N GLU A 104 1.66 -23.74 2.33
CA GLU A 104 1.97 -25.09 2.84
C GLU A 104 0.70 -25.95 2.97
N TYR A 105 -0.46 -25.31 3.02
CA TYR A 105 -1.75 -25.97 3.14
C TYR A 105 -2.39 -26.14 1.76
N MET A 106 -3.15 -27.23 1.58
CA MET A 106 -3.93 -27.43 0.37
C MET A 106 -4.98 -26.34 0.24
N LEU A 107 -5.03 -25.70 -0.93
CA LEU A 107 -5.97 -24.65 -1.26
C LEU A 107 -7.15 -25.18 -2.08
N SER A 108 -8.35 -24.68 -1.83
CA SER A 108 -9.51 -24.88 -2.71
C SER A 108 -9.34 -24.12 -4.03
N GLU A 109 -10.17 -24.41 -5.02
CA GLU A 109 -10.12 -23.72 -6.31
C GLU A 109 -10.44 -22.22 -6.16
N GLU A 110 -11.36 -21.86 -5.27
CA GLU A 110 -11.71 -20.46 -4.97
C GLU A 110 -10.57 -19.74 -4.26
N GLU A 111 -9.84 -20.40 -3.35
CA GLU A 111 -8.65 -19.85 -2.70
C GLU A 111 -7.52 -19.62 -3.71
N LYS A 112 -7.27 -20.59 -4.58
CA LYS A 112 -6.29 -20.47 -5.67
C LYS A 112 -6.65 -19.33 -6.62
N GLU A 113 -7.93 -19.20 -6.97
CA GLU A 113 -8.40 -18.13 -7.83
C GLU A 113 -8.27 -16.75 -7.16
N ALA A 114 -8.59 -16.63 -5.87
CA ALA A 114 -8.37 -15.41 -5.11
C ALA A 114 -6.87 -15.04 -5.09
N MET A 115 -5.98 -16.01 -4.88
CA MET A 115 -4.53 -15.80 -4.98
C MET A 115 -4.10 -15.34 -6.36
N ARG A 116 -4.61 -15.98 -7.42
CA ARG A 116 -4.30 -15.61 -8.80
C ARG A 116 -4.71 -14.17 -9.09
N LYS A 117 -5.90 -13.75 -8.65
CA LYS A 117 -6.39 -12.36 -8.77
C LYS A 117 -5.54 -11.37 -7.99
N ALA A 118 -5.09 -11.72 -6.78
CA ALA A 118 -4.22 -10.87 -5.98
C ALA A 118 -2.84 -10.70 -6.64
N MET A 119 -2.24 -11.78 -7.16
CA MET A 119 -0.92 -11.72 -7.79
C MET A 119 -0.94 -11.05 -9.17
N ASN A 120 -2.04 -11.21 -9.90
CA ASN A 120 -2.26 -10.62 -11.21
C ASN A 120 -3.45 -9.67 -11.15
N PRO A 121 -3.35 -8.54 -10.41
CA PRO A 121 -4.43 -7.58 -10.37
C PRO A 121 -4.64 -7.09 -11.80
N VAL A 122 -5.88 -7.22 -12.30
CA VAL A 122 -6.27 -6.63 -13.58
C VAL A 122 -6.05 -5.14 -13.42
N ARG A 123 -4.94 -4.62 -13.97
CA ARG A 123 -4.77 -3.18 -14.15
C ARG A 123 -5.86 -2.80 -15.14
N ASN A 124 -6.92 -2.17 -14.66
CA ASN A 124 -7.81 -1.41 -15.51
C ASN A 124 -6.98 -0.26 -16.09
N SER A 125 -6.22 -0.55 -17.14
CA SER A 125 -5.70 0.45 -18.06
C SER A 125 -6.88 0.93 -18.90
N GLN A 126 -7.66 1.83 -18.33
CA GLN A 126 -8.49 2.78 -19.05
C GLN A 126 -8.20 4.15 -18.44
N GLU A 127 -7.23 4.84 -19.03
CA GLU A 127 -7.28 6.29 -19.24
C GLU A 127 -7.72 6.52 -20.69
#